data_AF-A0AAW8AP10-F1
#
_entry.id   AF-A0AAW8AP10-F1
#
_cell.length_a   1.000
_cell.length_b   1.000
_cell.length_c   1.000
_cell.angle_alpha   90.00
_cell.angle_beta   90.00
_cell.angle_gamma   90.00
#
_symmetry.space_group_name_H-M   'P 1'
#
loop_
_entity.id
_entity.type
_entity.pdbx_description
1 polymer ?
#
loop_
_entity_poly.entity_id
_entity_poly.type
_entity_poly.pdbx_seq_one_letter_code
_entity_poly.pdbx_strand_id
1 'polypeptide(L)'
;ILAKVVPADVTMIVSQNGSEAVKTSFKNRSSNNDATTFVQRVKVAAAPLWTKNVFDIAVEYSKDPELRTTDTLNVYTVPDFNIRASMEV
;
A
#
# COMPACT_ATOMS: atom_id res chain seq x y z
N ILE A 1 26.80 -19.10 -7.69
CA ILE A 1 25.74 -18.69 -6.73
C ILE A 1 24.44 -18.62 -7.52
N LEU A 2 23.52 -19.58 -7.33
CA LEU A 2 22.16 -19.46 -7.88
C LEU A 2 21.42 -18.48 -6.96
N ALA A 3 21.29 -17.23 -7.40
CA ALA A 3 20.45 -16.26 -6.69
C ALA A 3 19.00 -16.78 -6.75
N LYS A 4 18.52 -17.32 -5.63
CA LYS A 4 17.11 -17.70 -5.49
C LYS A 4 16.33 -16.39 -5.47
N VAL A 5 15.61 -16.09 -6.56
CA VAL A 5 14.70 -14.95 -6.64
C VAL A 5 13.72 -15.08 -5.47
N VAL A 6 13.74 -14.07 -4.60
CA VAL A 6 12.91 -14.04 -3.41
C VAL A 6 11.60 -13.34 -3.80
N PRO A 7 10.43 -13.97 -3.62
CA PRO A 7 9.17 -13.34 -3.95
C PRO A 7 9.03 -12.00 -3.24
N ALA A 8 8.60 -11.04 -4.04
CA ALA A 8 8.49 -9.63 -3.75
C ALA A 8 7.17 -9.32 -3.01
N ASP A 9 6.89 -10.07 -1.95
CA ASP A 9 5.65 -9.96 -1.16
C ASP A 9 5.64 -8.65 -0.36
N VAL A 10 4.52 -7.93 -0.34
CA VAL A 10 4.38 -6.66 0.37
C VAL A 10 3.16 -6.63 1.27
N THR A 11 3.24 -5.89 2.37
CA THR A 11 2.11 -5.58 3.23
C THR A 11 1.84 -4.08 3.14
N MET A 12 0.66 -3.71 2.65
CA MET A 12 0.18 -2.34 2.70
C MET A 12 -0.61 -2.13 3.97
N ILE A 13 -0.35 -1.01 4.64
CA ILE A 13 -0.95 -0.60 5.89
C ILE A 13 -1.50 0.80 5.66
N VAL A 14 -2.81 0.97 5.80
CA VAL A 14 -3.49 2.25 5.53
C VAL A 14 -4.36 2.62 6.71
N SER A 15 -4.11 3.78 7.33
CA SER A 15 -5.00 4.38 8.33
C SER A 15 -5.67 5.62 7.76
N GLN A 16 -6.93 5.85 8.15
CA GLN A 16 -7.70 7.01 7.75
C GLN A 16 -7.99 7.88 8.98
N ASN A 17 -7.58 9.15 8.96
CA ASN A 17 -7.84 10.11 10.02
C ASN A 17 -7.41 9.63 11.42
N GLY A 18 -6.30 8.88 11.51
CA GLY A 18 -5.82 8.28 12.76
C GLY A 18 -6.64 7.08 13.27
N SER A 19 -7.54 6.52 12.46
CA SER A 19 -8.27 5.28 12.78
C SER A 19 -7.34 4.07 12.81
N GLU A 20 -7.87 2.94 13.27
CA GLU A 20 -7.18 1.65 13.15
C GLU A 20 -6.79 1.39 11.68
N ALA A 21 -5.54 0.97 11.48
CA ALA A 21 -4.99 0.75 10.16
C ALA A 21 -5.46 -0.58 9.56
N VAL A 22 -5.88 -0.54 8.30
CA VAL A 22 -6.20 -1.72 7.51
C VAL A 22 -4.91 -2.29 6.92
N LYS A 23 -4.58 -3.52 7.28
CA LYS A 23 -3.43 -4.26 6.76
C LYS A 23 -3.85 -5.21 5.65
N THR A 24 -3.26 -5.06 4.47
CA THR A 24 -3.50 -5.93 3.31
C THR A 24 -2.17 -6.49 2.82
N SER A 25 -2.02 -7.82 2.87
CA SER A 25 -0.82 -8.49 2.36
C SER A 25 -1.03 -8.99 0.93
N PHE A 26 -0.07 -8.67 0.08
CA PHE A 26 -0.04 -9.08 -1.31
C PHE A 26 1.12 -10.04 -1.54
N LYS A 27 0.83 -11.16 -2.21
CA LYS A 27 1.86 -12.11 -2.64
C LYS A 27 2.26 -11.84 -4.07
N ASN A 28 3.56 -11.72 -4.31
CA ASN A 28 4.07 -11.73 -5.68
C ASN A 28 4.06 -13.17 -6.19
N ARG A 29 3.26 -13.44 -7.22
CA ARG A 29 3.18 -14.73 -7.89
C ARG A 29 4.01 -14.79 -9.18
N SER A 30 4.70 -13.70 -9.53
CA SER A 30 5.63 -13.70 -10.64
C SER A 30 6.79 -14.66 -10.34
N SER A 31 7.11 -15.50 -11.32
CA SER A 31 8.30 -16.38 -11.28
C SER A 31 9.58 -15.63 -11.63
N ASN A 32 9.46 -14.41 -12.14
CA ASN A 32 10.56 -13.58 -12.59
C ASN A 32 10.69 -12.37 -11.68
N ASN A 33 11.90 -11.85 -11.57
CA ASN A 33 12.25 -10.69 -10.76
C ASN A 33 11.71 -9.36 -11.34
N ASP A 34 10.56 -9.42 -12.01
CA ASP A 34 9.96 -8.33 -12.77
C ASP A 34 9.26 -7.35 -11.83
N ALA A 35 9.31 -6.06 -12.19
CA ALA A 35 8.61 -5.01 -11.47
C ALA A 35 7.13 -5.39 -11.29
N THR A 36 6.69 -5.41 -10.03
CA THR A 36 5.33 -5.86 -9.68
C THR A 36 4.58 -4.72 -9.01
N THR A 37 3.37 -4.46 -9.52
CA THR A 37 2.47 -3.47 -8.97
C THR A 37 1.35 -4.13 -8.17
N PHE A 38 1.13 -3.64 -6.97
CA PHE A 38 0.07 -4.06 -6.07
C PHE A 38 -0.94 -2.92 -5.93
N VAL A 39 -2.23 -3.27 -5.86
CA VAL A 39 -3.32 -2.30 -5.84
C VAL A 39 -4.22 -2.57 -4.64
N GLN A 40 -4.34 -1.58 -3.76
CA GLN A 40 -5.33 -1.58 -2.68
C GLN A 40 -6.41 -0.55 -2.99
N ARG A 41 -7.67 -1.00 -3.01
CA ARG A 41 -8.81 -0.09 -3.04
C ARG A 41 -9.06 0.42 -1.62
N VAL A 42 -9.11 1.73 -1.47
CA VAL A 42 -9.43 2.40 -0.20
C VAL A 42 -10.83 2.96 -0.30
N LYS A 43 -11.68 2.58 0.66
CA LYS A 43 -13.00 3.17 0.81
C LYS A 43 -12.90 4.44 1.62
N VAL A 44 -13.49 5.51 1.13
CA VAL A 44 -13.59 6.77 1.88
C VAL A 44 -15.00 6.86 2.44
N ALA A 45 -15.13 6.98 3.77
CA ALA A 45 -16.42 7.22 4.38
C ALA A 45 -17.07 8.49 3.80
N ALA A 46 -18.38 8.44 3.56
CA ALA A 46 -19.11 9.59 3.05
C ALA A 46 -18.96 10.78 4.02
N ALA A 47 -18.51 11.92 3.49
CA ALA A 47 -18.28 13.15 4.24
C ALA A 47 -18.76 14.36 3.41
N PRO A 48 -19.03 15.51 4.05
CA PRO A 48 -19.29 16.75 3.33
C PRO A 48 -18.18 17.07 2.32
N LEU A 49 -18.55 17.73 1.21
CA LEU A 49 -17.57 18.21 0.24
C LEU A 49 -16.50 19.06 0.94
N TRP A 50 -15.26 18.94 0.48
CA TRP A 50 -14.09 19.65 1.04
C TRP A 50 -13.68 19.22 2.45
N THR A 51 -14.27 18.16 3.00
CA THR A 51 -13.76 17.56 4.24
C THR A 51 -12.39 16.95 3.98
N LYS A 52 -11.39 17.41 4.74
CA LYS A 52 -10.03 16.86 4.68
C LYS A 52 -10.02 15.46 5.27
N ASN A 53 -9.62 14.48 4.46
CA ASN A 53 -9.26 13.14 4.91
C ASN A 53 -7.75 12.97 4.82
N VAL A 54 -7.14 12.49 5.90
CA VAL A 54 -5.71 12.18 5.98
C VAL A 54 -5.57 10.66 5.90
N PHE A 55 -4.79 10.19 4.94
CA PHE A 55 -4.44 8.79 4.80
C PHE A 55 -2.96 8.62 5.07
N ASP A 56 -2.62 7.89 6.12
CA ASP A 56 -1.25 7.46 6.35
C ASP A 56 -1.09 6.08 5.73
N ILE A 57 -0.12 5.97 4.83
CA ILE A 57 0.12 4.81 4.00
C ILE A 57 1.52 4.31 4.33
N ALA A 58 1.65 3.05 4.68
CA ALA A 58 2.93 2.35 4.77
C ALA A 58 2.90 1.11 3.89
N VAL A 59 4.00 0.86 3.20
CA VAL A 59 4.21 -0.36 2.43
C VAL A 59 5.49 -1.00 2.92
N GLU A 60 5.38 -2.22 3.43
CA GLU A 60 6.48 -2.97 4.03
C GLU A 60 6.78 -4.20 3.19
N TYR A 61 8.07 -4.52 3.00
CA TYR A 61 8.46 -5.79 2.43
C TYR A 61 8.17 -6.91 3.44
N SER A 62 7.37 -7.91 3.05
CA SER A 62 6.82 -8.87 4.03
C SER A 62 7.87 -9.75 4.72
N LYS A 63 9.10 -9.87 4.18
CA LYS A 63 10.18 -10.66 4.80
C LYS A 63 11.13 -9.82 5.66
N ASP A 64 11.16 -8.52 5.42
CA ASP A 64 11.93 -7.57 6.19
C ASP A 64 11.11 -6.28 6.36
N PRO A 65 10.29 -6.21 7.42
CA PRO A 65 9.44 -5.04 7.67
C PRO A 65 10.22 -3.74 7.93
N GLU A 66 11.54 -3.79 8.15
CA GLU A 66 12.37 -2.60 8.23
C GLU A 66 12.53 -1.93 6.86
N LEU A 67 12.42 -2.70 5.77
CA LEU A 67 12.33 -2.19 4.40
C LEU A 67 10.89 -1.71 4.14
N ARG A 68 10.66 -0.44 4.49
CA ARG A 68 9.35 0.20 4.33
C ARG A 68 9.43 1.59 3.74
N THR A 69 8.36 1.94 3.05
CA THR A 69 8.10 3.30 2.58
C THR A 69 6.82 3.80 3.23
N THR A 70 6.83 5.05 3.69
CA THR A 70 5.69 5.72 4.30
C THR A 70 5.35 6.98 3.53
N ASP A 71 4.06 7.25 3.36
CA ASP A 71 3.56 8.48 2.76
C ASP A 71 2.26 8.93 3.42
N THR A 72 1.95 10.22 3.36
CA THR A 72 0.71 10.80 3.87
C THR A 72 -0.03 11.53 2.76
N LEU A 73 -1.21 11.03 2.40
CA LEU A 73 -2.07 11.59 1.36
C LEU A 73 -3.23 12.38 1.97
N ASN A 74 -3.42 13.61 1.52
CA ASN A 74 -4.57 14.43 1.88
C ASN A 74 -5.60 14.44 0.75
N VAL A 75 -6.82 13.99 1.02
CA VAL A 75 -7.91 13.90 0.03
C VAL A 75 -9.09 14.75 0.48
N TYR A 76 -9.60 15.59 -0.42
CA TYR A 76 -10.72 16.51 -0.18
C TYR A 76 -11.99 16.14 -0.99
N THR A 77 -11.95 14.99 -1.65
CA THR A 77 -13.01 14.48 -2.52
C THR A 77 -13.62 13.20 -1.96
N VAL A 78 -14.85 12.90 -2.38
CA VAL A 78 -15.67 11.80 -1.86
C VAL A 78 -15.47 10.43 -2.55
N PRO A 79 -14.91 10.27 -3.77
CA PRO A 79 -14.87 8.95 -4.37
C PRO A 79 -13.74 8.08 -3.78
N ASP A 80 -14.03 6.78 -3.68
CA ASP A 80 -13.04 5.73 -3.46
C ASP A 80 -11.88 5.87 -4.45
N PHE A 81 -10.67 5.58 -3.99
CA PHE A 81 -9.47 5.61 -4.82
C PHE A 81 -8.61 4.36 -4.62
N ASN A 82 -7.67 4.16 -5.54
CA ASN A 82 -6.73 3.05 -5.48
C ASN A 82 -5.35 3.57 -5.10
N ILE A 83 -4.73 2.93 -4.12
CA ILE A 83 -3.30 3.07 -3.85
C ILE A 83 -2.58 2.03 -4.70
N ARG A 84 -1.54 2.49 -5.42
CA ARG A 84 -0.64 1.61 -6.19
C ARG A 84 0.71 1.65 -5.52
N ALA A 85 1.21 0.48 -5.13
CA ALA A 85 2.60 0.31 -4.72
C ALA A 85 3.32 -0.48 -5.81
N SER A 86 4.46 0.03 -6.27
CA SER A 86 5.33 -0.69 -7.20
C SER A 86 6.60 -1.05 -6.47
N MET A 87 7.07 -2.27 -6.68
CA MET A 87 8.40 -2.67 -6.25
C MET A 87 9.25 -2.97 -7.48
N GLU A 88 10.36 -2.25 -7.58
CA GLU A 88 11.43 -2.49 -8.55
C GLU A 88 12.55 -3.26 -7.84
N VAL A 89 13.10 -4.27 -8.50
CA VAL A 89 14.17 -5.13 -7.95
C VAL A 89 15.49 -4.85 -8.65
#